data_AF-A0AAX0AV98-F1
#
_entry.id   AF-A0AAX0AV98-F1
#
_cell.length_a   1.000
_cell.length_b   1.000
_cell.length_c   1.000
_cell.angle_alpha   90.00
_cell.angle_beta   90.00
_cell.angle_gamma   90.00
#
_symmetry.space_group_name_H-M   'P 1'
#
loop_
_entity.id
_entity.type
_entity.pdbx_description
1 polymer ?
#
loop_
_entity_poly.entity_id
_entity_poly.type
_entity_poly.pdbx_seq_one_letter_code
_entity_poly.pdbx_strand_id
1 'polypeptide(L)'
;MSIEDCFLTGVDIKDTDFGYTLSIINGKYKMIIMYWLAEYKKVMRFNELQRAIGTISCKTLSKTLKEMEDAQLIIREEYPQIPPKVEYSLSERGKSLIPILDLMCAWGGENRI
;
A
#
# COMPACT_ATOMS: atom_id res chain seq x y z
N MET A 1 14.57 10.98 -15.78
CA MET A 1 13.18 11.44 -15.82
C MET A 1 13.12 12.59 -14.83
N SER A 2 13.28 13.82 -15.31
CA SER A 2 13.38 15.01 -14.46
C SER A 2 12.01 15.35 -13.89
N ILE A 3 11.99 15.87 -12.66
CA ILE A 3 10.80 16.36 -11.94
C ILE A 3 10.10 17.54 -12.67
N GLU A 4 10.71 18.06 -13.75
CA GLU A 4 10.27 19.24 -14.49
C GLU A 4 8.95 19.04 -15.27
N ASP A 5 8.52 17.80 -15.53
CA ASP A 5 7.24 17.54 -16.22
C ASP A 5 6.00 17.61 -15.30
N CYS A 6 6.17 17.76 -13.98
CA CYS A 6 5.04 17.87 -13.03
C CYS A 6 4.43 19.28 -12.92
N PHE A 7 4.97 20.29 -13.62
CA PHE A 7 4.54 21.68 -13.48
C PHE A 7 4.13 22.33 -14.81
N LEU A 8 3.11 21.77 -15.46
CA LEU A 8 2.32 22.54 -16.43
C LEU A 8 1.25 23.33 -15.68
N THR A 9 1.44 24.63 -15.51
CA THR A 9 0.42 25.53 -14.95
C THR A 9 -0.85 25.44 -15.80
N GLY A 10 -1.91 24.81 -15.27
CA GLY A 10 -3.18 24.60 -15.98
C GLY A 10 -3.72 23.16 -15.99
N VAL A 11 -2.96 22.17 -15.51
CA VAL A 11 -3.39 20.77 -15.40
C VAL A 11 -3.94 20.48 -13.99
N ASP A 12 -5.10 19.81 -13.86
CA ASP A 12 -5.61 19.34 -12.57
C ASP A 12 -4.63 18.30 -12.01
N ILE A 13 -4.27 18.39 -10.73
CA ILE A 13 -3.35 17.45 -10.08
C ILE A 13 -3.76 15.99 -10.33
N LYS A 14 -5.06 15.71 -10.39
CA LYS A 14 -5.60 14.36 -10.65
C LYS A 14 -5.17 13.77 -11.99
N ASP A 15 -4.85 14.62 -12.97
CA ASP A 15 -4.45 14.23 -14.31
C ASP A 15 -2.92 14.08 -14.44
N THR A 16 -2.17 14.35 -13.37
CA THR A 16 -0.70 14.15 -13.33
C THR A 16 -0.34 12.75 -12.84
N ASP A 17 0.85 12.26 -13.20
CA ASP A 17 1.38 10.99 -12.67
C ASP A 17 1.49 10.99 -11.14
N PHE A 18 1.79 12.16 -10.54
CA PHE A 18 1.79 12.34 -9.11
C PHE A 18 0.39 12.16 -8.51
N GLY A 19 -0.63 12.80 -9.08
CA GLY A 19 -2.01 12.66 -8.61
C GLY A 19 -2.58 11.27 -8.86
N TYR A 20 -2.21 10.62 -9.96
CA TYR A 20 -2.55 9.22 -10.21
C TYR A 20 -1.94 8.31 -9.14
N THR A 21 -0.64 8.46 -8.85
CA THR A 21 0.04 7.71 -7.79
C THR A 21 -0.63 7.96 -6.45
N LEU A 22 -0.93 9.22 -6.12
CA LEU A 22 -1.63 9.59 -4.90
C LEU A 22 -3.01 8.94 -4.85
N SER A 23 -3.78 8.90 -5.94
CA SER A 23 -5.10 8.24 -5.96
C SER A 23 -5.03 6.75 -5.58
N ILE A 24 -3.92 6.10 -5.92
CA ILE A 24 -3.67 4.69 -5.61
C ILE A 24 -3.28 4.49 -4.15
N ILE A 25 -2.30 5.25 -3.66
CA ILE A 25 -1.69 5.02 -2.33
C ILE A 25 -2.34 5.82 -1.20
N ASN A 26 -3.15 6.82 -1.53
CA ASN A 26 -3.85 7.65 -0.55
C ASN A 26 -4.89 6.83 0.23
N GLY A 27 -5.06 7.19 1.49
CA GLY A 27 -5.86 6.48 2.47
C GLY A 27 -5.01 6.06 3.68
N LYS A 28 -5.62 6.17 4.87
CA LYS A 28 -4.94 6.00 6.16
C LYS A 28 -4.14 4.70 6.28
N TYR A 29 -4.62 3.61 5.68
CA TYR A 29 -4.10 2.27 5.94
C TYR A 29 -3.35 1.62 4.78
N LYS A 30 -3.40 2.15 3.55
CA LYS A 30 -2.77 1.49 2.38
C LYS A 30 -1.26 1.40 2.52
N MET A 31 -0.60 2.52 2.81
CA MET A 31 0.85 2.57 3.01
C MET A 31 1.27 1.79 4.26
N ILE A 32 0.44 1.76 5.31
CA ILE A 32 0.70 0.96 6.51
C ILE A 32 0.68 -0.55 6.18
N ILE A 33 -0.33 -1.01 5.43
CA ILE A 33 -0.43 -2.41 4.98
C ILE A 33 0.77 -2.78 4.10
N MET A 34 1.14 -1.91 3.16
CA MET A 34 2.31 -2.15 2.32
C MET A 34 3.60 -2.27 3.14
N TYR A 35 3.81 -1.38 4.12
CA TYR A 35 4.95 -1.45 5.02
C TYR A 35 5.02 -2.79 5.75
N TRP A 36 3.91 -3.27 6.32
CA TRP A 36 3.89 -4.59 6.99
C TRP A 36 4.17 -5.75 6.04
N LEU A 37 3.66 -5.71 4.81
CA LEU A 37 3.90 -6.75 3.80
C LEU A 37 5.32 -6.69 3.21
N ALA A 38 5.98 -5.53 3.23
CA ALA A 38 7.36 -5.35 2.78
C ALA A 38 8.37 -5.75 3.87
N GLU A 39 8.27 -5.13 5.05
CA GLU A 39 9.33 -5.16 6.07
C GLU A 39 9.15 -6.27 7.11
N TYR A 40 7.91 -6.58 7.48
CA TYR A 40 7.67 -7.50 8.58
C TYR A 40 7.51 -8.95 8.13
N LYS A 41 6.55 -9.20 7.23
CA LYS A 41 6.27 -10.54 6.73
C LYS A 41 5.74 -10.47 5.30
N LYS A 42 6.49 -11.09 4.38
CA LYS A 42 6.16 -11.11 2.93
C LYS A 42 4.76 -11.63 2.60
N VAL A 43 4.21 -12.47 3.47
CA VAL A 43 2.88 -13.09 3.31
C VAL A 43 2.15 -13.05 4.65
N MET A 44 1.00 -12.38 4.70
CA MET A 44 0.23 -12.21 5.95
C MET A 44 -1.23 -12.62 5.77
N ARG A 45 -1.83 -13.16 6.84
CA ARG A 45 -3.29 -13.40 6.90
C ARG A 45 -4.04 -12.16 7.37
N PHE A 46 -5.35 -12.12 7.12
CA PHE A 46 -6.21 -11.00 7.53
C PHE A 46 -6.06 -10.63 9.02
N ASN A 47 -6.16 -11.62 9.91
CA ASN A 47 -6.06 -11.39 11.35
C ASN A 47 -4.64 -10.97 11.78
N GLU A 48 -3.61 -11.37 11.04
CA GLU A 48 -2.23 -10.95 11.31
C GLU A 48 -2.05 -9.48 10.97
N LEU A 49 -2.54 -9.04 9.80
CA LEU A 49 -2.57 -7.62 9.40
C LEU A 49 -3.39 -6.78 10.37
N GLN A 50 -4.58 -7.26 10.75
CA GLN A 50 -5.44 -6.54 11.69
C GLN A 50 -4.75 -6.31 13.03
N ARG A 51 -4.11 -7.36 13.59
CA ARG A 51 -3.39 -7.28 14.85
C ARG A 51 -2.16 -6.38 14.76
N ALA A 52 -1.40 -6.47 13.67
CA ALA A 52 -0.23 -5.62 13.44
C ALA A 52 -0.59 -4.13 13.37
N ILE A 53 -1.73 -3.79 12.75
CA ILE A 53 -2.19 -2.41 12.63
C ILE A 53 -2.88 -1.91 13.91
N GLY A 54 -3.59 -2.79 14.63
CA GLY A 54 -4.21 -2.56 15.95
C GLY A 54 -5.43 -1.64 15.97
N THR A 55 -5.40 -0.53 15.23
CA THR A 55 -6.45 0.51 15.26
C THR A 55 -7.50 0.37 14.14
N ILE A 56 -7.34 -0.60 13.25
CA ILE A 56 -8.19 -0.77 12.07
C ILE A 56 -9.37 -1.72 12.35
N SER A 57 -10.58 -1.29 11.99
CA SER A 57 -11.76 -2.15 12.06
C SER A 57 -11.71 -3.26 11.00
N CYS A 58 -12.37 -4.41 11.24
CA CYS A 58 -12.46 -5.48 10.24
C CYS A 58 -13.03 -4.97 8.90
N LYS A 59 -14.08 -4.13 8.98
CA LYS A 59 -14.74 -3.56 7.81
C LYS A 59 -13.78 -2.67 7.01
N THR A 60 -13.03 -1.80 7.69
CA THR A 60 -12.06 -0.92 7.05
C THR A 60 -10.90 -1.71 6.45
N LEU A 61 -10.38 -2.72 7.15
CA LEU A 61 -9.31 -3.56 6.63
C LEU A 61 -9.75 -4.32 5.38
N SER A 62 -10.93 -4.96 5.43
CA SER A 62 -11.49 -5.68 4.29
C SER A 62 -11.66 -4.77 3.06
N LYS A 63 -12.25 -3.59 3.26
CA LYS A 63 -12.39 -2.58 2.19
C LYS A 63 -11.03 -2.16 1.62
N THR A 64 -10.06 -1.87 2.50
CA THR A 64 -8.72 -1.40 2.07
C THR A 64 -7.98 -2.48 1.30
N LEU A 65 -8.01 -3.74 1.76
CA LEU A 65 -7.39 -4.86 1.04
C LEU A 65 -8.06 -5.07 -0.31
N LYS A 66 -9.39 -4.93 -0.40
CA LYS A 66 -10.09 -5.03 -1.69
C LYS A 66 -9.66 -3.93 -2.65
N GLU A 67 -9.61 -2.68 -2.19
CA GLU A 67 -9.12 -1.55 -3.00
C GLU A 67 -7.67 -1.75 -3.47
N MET A 68 -6.80 -2.28 -2.62
CA MET A 68 -5.40 -2.56 -2.96
C MET A 68 -5.26 -3.74 -3.93
N GLU A 69 -6.12 -4.76 -3.83
CA GLU A 69 -6.20 -5.86 -4.79
C GLU A 69 -6.68 -5.35 -6.15
N ASP A 70 -7.73 -4.55 -6.18
CA ASP A 70 -8.29 -3.95 -7.41
C ASP A 70 -7.28 -3.01 -8.09
N ALA A 71 -6.46 -2.29 -7.31
CA ALA A 71 -5.34 -1.50 -7.80
C ALA A 71 -4.10 -2.34 -8.16
N GLN A 72 -4.18 -3.67 -8.05
CA GLN A 72 -3.11 -4.63 -8.31
C GLN A 72 -1.84 -4.37 -7.47
N LEU A 73 -1.97 -3.81 -6.27
CA LEU A 73 -0.84 -3.62 -5.34
C LEU A 73 -0.56 -4.87 -4.52
N ILE A 74 -1.61 -5.64 -4.22
CA ILE A 74 -1.50 -6.88 -3.45
C ILE A 74 -2.12 -8.05 -4.20
N ILE A 75 -1.62 -9.23 -3.91
CA ILE A 75 -2.18 -10.51 -4.34
C ILE A 75 -2.91 -11.11 -3.15
N ARG A 76 -4.17 -11.50 -3.37
CA ARG A 76 -4.98 -12.26 -2.42
C ARG A 76 -5.05 -13.71 -2.88
N GLU A 77 -4.52 -14.62 -2.09
CA GLU A 77 -4.51 -16.05 -2.40
C GLU A 77 -5.41 -16.80 -1.43
N GLU A 78 -6.39 -17.52 -1.99
CA GLU A 78 -7.26 -18.41 -1.23
C GLU A 78 -6.76 -19.85 -1.32
N TYR A 79 -6.65 -20.51 -0.18
CA TYR A 79 -6.29 -21.91 -0.09
C TYR A 79 -7.52 -22.74 0.27
N PRO A 80 -8.02 -23.58 -0.65
CA PRO A 80 -9.16 -24.47 -0.39
C PRO A 80 -8.68 -25.67 0.43
N GLN A 81 -8.48 -25.45 1.73
CA GLN A 81 -8.13 -26.44 2.73
C GLN A 81 -9.06 -26.32 3.95
N ILE A 82 -9.00 -27.28 4.88
CA ILE A 82 -9.74 -27.20 6.14
C ILE A 82 -8.73 -26.94 7.28
N PRO A 83 -8.85 -25.83 8.03
CA PRO A 83 -9.74 -24.68 7.81
C PRO A 83 -9.29 -23.81 6.62
N PRO A 84 -10.24 -23.12 5.93
CA PRO A 84 -9.90 -22.27 4.79
C PRO A 84 -8.97 -21.14 5.22
N LYS A 85 -8.02 -20.81 4.36
CA LYS A 85 -6.96 -19.84 4.63
C LYS A 85 -6.88 -18.84 3.49
N VAL A 86 -6.71 -17.57 3.84
CA VAL A 86 -6.49 -16.49 2.87
C VAL A 86 -5.22 -15.74 3.27
N GLU A 87 -4.34 -15.53 2.29
CA GLU A 87 -3.11 -14.78 2.45
C GLU A 87 -3.04 -13.59 1.51
N TYR A 88 -2.28 -12.60 1.94
CA TYR A 88 -2.01 -11.36 1.23
C TYR A 88 -0.50 -11.18 1.10
N SER A 89 -0.05 -10.78 -0.08
CA SER A 89 1.35 -10.43 -0.37
C SER A 89 1.41 -9.26 -1.35
N LEU A 90 2.55 -8.57 -1.44
CA LEU A 90 2.73 -7.54 -2.46
C LEU A 90 2.82 -8.18 -3.85
N SER A 91 2.10 -7.61 -4.83
CA SER A 91 2.31 -7.92 -6.24
C SER A 91 3.64 -7.33 -6.74
N GLU A 92 4.05 -7.63 -7.98
CA GLU A 92 5.21 -6.94 -8.59
C GLU A 92 5.00 -5.43 -8.71
N ARG A 93 3.77 -4.98 -9.02
CA ARG A 93 3.40 -3.56 -9.02
C ARG A 93 3.41 -2.96 -7.61
N GLY A 94 3.03 -3.73 -6.58
CA GLY A 94 3.15 -3.30 -5.18
C GLY A 94 4.60 -3.15 -4.75
N LYS A 95 5.47 -4.10 -5.15
CA LYS A 95 6.90 -4.07 -4.87
C LYS A 95 7.62 -2.90 -5.54
N SER A 96 7.18 -2.46 -6.72
CA SER A 96 7.78 -1.30 -7.38
C SER A 96 7.59 0.02 -6.62
N LEU A 97 6.72 0.06 -5.61
CA LEU A 97 6.55 1.21 -4.70
C LEU A 97 7.45 1.14 -3.45
N ILE A 98 8.15 0.04 -3.19
CA ILE A 98 9.05 -0.10 -2.02
C ILE A 98 10.12 1.00 -2.00
N PRO A 99 10.79 1.36 -3.11
CA PRO A 99 11.76 2.46 -3.10
C PRO A 99 11.16 3.80 -2.63
N ILE A 100 9.86 4.03 -2.87
CA ILE A 100 9.18 5.24 -2.38
C ILE A 100 8.97 5.15 -0.86
N LEU A 101 8.59 3.99 -0.34
CA LEU A 101 8.50 3.76 1.11
C LEU A 101 9.85 4.01 1.80
N ASP A 102 10.95 3.52 1.21
CA ASP A 102 12.29 3.72 1.75
C ASP A 102 12.65 5.20 1.82
N LEU A 103 12.34 5.97 0.77
CA LEU A 103 12.55 7.42 0.75
C LEU A 103 11.68 8.15 1.78
N MET A 104 10.45 7.70 2.02
CA MET A 104 9.60 8.25 3.09
C MET A 104 10.19 7.96 4.48
N CYS A 105 10.74 6.76 4.70
CA CYS A 105 11.42 6.40 5.94
C CYS A 105 12.69 7.24 6.15
N ALA A 106 13.50 7.43 5.12
CA ALA A 106 14.70 8.25 5.16
C ALA A 106 14.36 9.71 5.52
N TRP A 107 13.40 10.31 4.81
CA TRP A 107 12.94 11.66 5.11
C TRP A 107 12.44 11.80 6.55
N GLY A 108 11.68 10.81 7.04
CA GLY A 108 11.17 10.79 8.41
C GLY A 108 12.27 10.66 9.46
N GLY A 109 13.38 9.98 9.15
CA GLY A 109 14.57 9.91 10.01
C GLY A 109 15.31 11.25 10.10
N GLU A 110 15.38 11.99 9.00
CA GLU A 110 16.08 13.29 8.91
C GLU A 110 15.26 14.46 9.48
N ASN A 111 13.93 14.39 9.41
CA ASN A 111 13.03 15.51 9.72
C ASN A 111 12.16 15.26 10.97
N ARG A 112 12.56 14.32 11.83
CA ARG A 112 11.85 14.07 13.09
C ARG A 112 12.10 15.21 14.07
N ILE A 113 11.05 15.97 14.38
CA ILE A 113 11.03 17.01 15.42
C ILE A 113 10.59 16.41 16.75
#